data_AF-A0A640BBD4-F1
#
_entry.id   AF-A0A640BBD4-F1
#
_cell.length_a   1.000
_cell.length_b   1.000
_cell.length_c   1.000
_cell.angle_alpha   90.00
_cell.angle_beta   90.00
_cell.angle_gamma   90.00
#
_symmetry.space_group_name_H-M   'P 1'
#
loop_
_entity.id
_entity.type
_entity.pdbx_description
1 polymer ?
#
loop_
_entity_poly.entity_id
_entity_poly.type
_entity_poly.pdbx_seq_one_letter_code
_entity_poly.pdbx_strand_id
1 'polypeptide(L)'
;MGYYPNIISKYEVEYDNDLKIPQYDYEEFIYALDELNIGYYRSELNLERVEIEVEQIEQLSLDNLEGDLLILAQTLKTASKFDYARESGLVIIDFF
;
A
#
# COMPACT_ATOMS: atom_id res chain seq x y z
N MET A 1 -9.35 18.27 8.91
CA MET A 1 -9.66 18.01 7.49
C MET A 1 -8.68 16.94 7.08
N GLY A 2 -9.14 15.69 7.00
CA GLY A 2 -8.27 14.53 6.79
C GLY A 2 -8.01 14.32 5.31
N TYR A 3 -6.75 14.08 4.97
CA TYR A 3 -6.31 13.68 3.62
C TYR A 3 -6.59 12.19 3.41
N TYR A 4 -7.01 11.82 2.19
CA TYR A 4 -7.29 10.45 1.78
C TYR A 4 -6.32 10.07 0.68
N PRO A 5 -5.56 8.99 0.83
CA PRO A 5 -4.69 8.55 -0.24
C PRO A 5 -5.45 7.94 -1.44
N ASN A 6 -5.36 8.55 -2.63
CA ASN A 6 -5.88 7.99 -3.91
C ASN A 6 -4.84 7.33 -4.80
N ILE A 7 -4.82 5.98 -4.88
CA ILE A 7 -4.09 5.05 -5.79
C ILE A 7 -4.33 5.34 -7.29
N ILE A 8 -3.29 5.58 -8.10
CA ILE A 8 -3.44 5.75 -9.56
C ILE A 8 -2.46 4.80 -10.28
N SER A 9 -2.90 4.23 -11.40
CA SER A 9 -2.10 3.46 -12.34
C SER A 9 -2.46 3.92 -13.75
N LYS A 10 -1.52 3.82 -14.69
CA LYS A 10 -1.63 4.43 -16.03
C LYS A 10 -2.46 3.61 -17.03
N TYR A 11 -3.31 2.72 -16.55
CA TYR A 11 -4.26 1.94 -17.32
C TYR A 11 -5.58 1.99 -16.57
N GLU A 12 -6.69 2.28 -17.26
CA GLU A 12 -8.04 2.36 -16.71
C GLU A 12 -8.38 1.07 -15.93
N VAL A 13 -8.18 1.11 -14.62
CA VAL A 13 -8.63 0.09 -13.68
C VAL A 13 -9.64 0.82 -12.78
N GLU A 14 -10.91 0.43 -12.86
CA GLU A 14 -11.92 0.86 -11.90
C GLU A 14 -11.56 0.26 -10.54
N TYR A 15 -11.17 1.11 -9.60
CA TYR A 15 -10.76 0.71 -8.26
C TYR A 15 -11.98 0.27 -7.43
N ASP A 16 -11.81 -0.83 -6.70
CA ASP A 16 -12.68 -1.18 -5.60
C ASP A 16 -12.38 -0.21 -4.44
N ASN A 17 -13.21 0.83 -4.31
CA ASN A 17 -13.03 2.00 -3.42
C ASN A 17 -13.08 1.67 -1.90
N ASP A 18 -13.03 0.40 -1.52
CA ASP A 18 -13.41 -0.05 -0.18
C ASP A 18 -12.22 -0.32 0.77
N LEU A 19 -10.96 -0.31 0.30
CA LEU A 19 -9.80 -0.44 1.18
C LEU A 19 -9.34 0.91 1.73
N LYS A 20 -9.77 1.21 2.96
CA LYS A 20 -9.26 2.33 3.74
C LYS A 20 -7.99 1.94 4.48
N ILE A 21 -6.86 2.52 4.10
CA ILE A 21 -5.65 2.52 4.95
C ILE A 21 -5.95 3.45 6.15
N PRO A 22 -5.85 2.99 7.40
CA PRO A 22 -6.12 3.85 8.56
C PRO A 22 -5.07 4.96 8.69
N GLN A 23 -5.53 6.19 8.90
CA GLN A 23 -4.87 7.39 9.49
C GLN A 23 -3.46 7.81 9.08
N TYR A 24 -2.72 7.07 8.25
CA TYR A 24 -1.39 7.47 7.82
C TYR A 24 -1.47 8.59 6.79
N ASP A 25 -0.83 9.73 7.09
CA ASP A 25 -0.35 10.60 6.02
C ASP A 25 0.79 9.91 5.22
N TYR A 26 1.21 10.51 4.12
CA TYR A 26 2.22 9.90 3.24
C TYR A 26 3.52 9.56 3.99
N GLU A 27 4.02 10.45 4.83
CA GLU A 27 5.30 10.24 5.53
C GLU A 27 5.14 9.20 6.64
N GLU A 28 4.03 9.22 7.37
CA GLU A 28 3.73 8.20 8.38
C GLU A 28 3.56 6.81 7.73
N PHE A 29 3.02 6.75 6.52
CA PHE A 29 2.90 5.51 5.75
C PHE A 29 4.27 4.97 5.33
N ILE A 30 5.16 5.83 4.81
CA ILE A 30 6.53 5.45 4.47
C ILE A 30 7.26 4.93 5.71
N TYR A 31 7.15 5.62 6.84
CA TYR A 31 7.76 5.17 8.09
C TYR A 31 7.22 3.81 8.55
N ALA A 32 5.92 3.57 8.40
CA ALA A 32 5.32 2.27 8.71
C ALA A 32 5.81 1.15 7.78
N LEU A 33 6.04 1.43 6.49
CA LEU A 33 6.66 0.46 5.58
C LEU A 33 8.10 0.13 5.98
N ASP A 34 8.87 1.14 6.40
CA ASP A 34 10.23 0.95 6.89
C ASP A 34 10.24 0.09 8.17
N GLU A 35 9.30 0.30 9.11
CA GLU A 35 9.13 -0.54 10.30
C GLU A 35 8.74 -2.00 9.97
N LEU A 36 7.92 -2.18 8.93
CA LEU A 36 7.57 -3.50 8.39
C LEU A 36 8.71 -4.14 7.58
N ASN A 37 9.81 -3.41 7.35
CA ASN A 37 10.94 -3.81 6.51
C ASN A 37 10.49 -4.23 5.10
N ILE A 38 9.54 -3.47 4.52
CA ILE A 38 9.03 -3.65 3.17
C ILE A 38 9.69 -2.62 2.25
N GLY A 39 10.25 -3.09 1.14
CA GLY A 39 10.74 -2.21 0.09
C GLY A 39 9.60 -1.60 -0.72
N TYR A 40 9.79 -0.38 -1.18
CA TYR A 40 8.83 0.31 -2.02
C TYR A 40 9.53 1.15 -3.09
N TYR A 41 8.84 1.35 -4.21
CA TYR A 41 9.25 2.24 -5.28
C TYR A 41 8.46 3.54 -5.20
N ARG A 42 9.15 4.65 -5.47
CA ARG A 42 8.56 5.97 -5.62
C ARG A 42 8.77 6.44 -7.05
N SER A 43 7.69 6.89 -7.68
CA SER A 43 7.79 7.46 -9.02
C SER A 43 8.35 8.88 -8.93
N GLU A 44 9.35 9.22 -9.75
CA GLU A 44 9.85 10.60 -9.87
C GLU A 44 8.77 11.56 -10.40
N LEU A 45 7.76 11.03 -11.09
CA LEU A 45 6.66 11.78 -11.69
C LEU A 45 5.50 12.01 -10.72
N ASN A 46 5.43 11.23 -9.65
CA ASN A 46 4.39 11.29 -8.64
C ASN A 46 4.98 10.93 -7.28
N LEU A 47 5.39 11.96 -6.53
CA LEU A 47 6.03 11.79 -5.24
C LEU A 47 5.09 11.17 -4.19
N GLU A 48 3.78 11.34 -4.36
CA GLU A 48 2.76 10.81 -3.46
C GLU A 48 2.24 9.43 -3.91
N ARG A 49 2.94 8.74 -4.83
CA ARG A 49 2.71 7.33 -5.15
C ARG A 49 3.80 6.44 -4.57
N VAL A 50 3.35 5.32 -4.02
CA VAL A 50 4.14 4.22 -3.49
C VAL A 50 3.72 2.94 -4.20
N GLU A 51 4.68 2.22 -4.78
CA GLU A 51 4.45 0.92 -5.41
C GLU A 51 5.20 -0.15 -4.62
N ILE A 52 4.50 -1.21 -4.24
CA ILE A 52 5.02 -2.27 -3.37
C ILE A 52 4.87 -3.61 -4.07
N GLU A 53 5.92 -4.42 -4.08
CA GLU A 53 5.88 -5.76 -4.68
C GLU A 53 4.96 -6.70 -3.93
N VAL A 54 4.07 -7.36 -4.66
CA VAL A 54 3.16 -8.38 -4.10
C VAL A 54 3.94 -9.49 -3.39
N GLU A 55 5.07 -9.91 -3.94
CA GLU A 55 5.92 -10.95 -3.35
C GLU A 55 6.39 -10.58 -1.94
N GLN A 56 6.83 -9.34 -1.72
CA GLN A 56 7.27 -8.88 -0.41
C GLN A 56 6.11 -8.83 0.60
N ILE A 57 4.94 -8.36 0.15
CA ILE A 57 3.71 -8.34 0.96
C ILE A 57 3.30 -9.76 1.35
N GLU A 58 3.40 -10.73 0.44
CA GLU A 58 3.05 -12.13 0.71
C GLU A 58 3.99 -12.77 1.73
N GLN A 59 5.28 -12.46 1.65
CA GLN A 59 6.31 -12.94 2.57
C GLN A 59 6.25 -12.30 3.97
N LEU A 60 5.56 -11.16 4.11
CA LEU A 60 5.43 -10.45 5.38
C LEU A 60 4.83 -11.35 6.46
N SER A 61 5.50 -11.48 7.60
CA SER A 61 4.93 -12.14 8.78
C SER A 61 4.01 -11.20 9.52
N LEU A 62 2.85 -11.69 9.96
CA LEU A 62 1.96 -10.96 10.85
C LEU A 62 2.22 -11.27 12.33
N ASP A 63 3.04 -12.29 12.60
CA ASP A 63 3.37 -12.69 13.95
C ASP A 63 4.23 -11.59 14.59
N ASN A 64 3.77 -11.07 15.74
CA ASN A 64 4.37 -9.97 16.51
C ASN A 64 4.08 -8.54 16.02
N LEU A 65 3.17 -8.34 15.06
CA LEU A 65 2.63 -7.02 14.74
C LEU A 65 1.41 -6.71 15.61
N GLU A 66 1.31 -5.49 16.10
CA GLU A 66 0.16 -4.99 16.88
C GLU A 66 -0.27 -3.60 16.40
N GLY A 67 -1.47 -3.17 16.82
CA GLY A 67 -1.98 -1.83 16.53
C GLY A 67 -2.07 -1.53 15.03
N ASP A 68 -1.67 -0.31 14.66
CA ASP A 68 -1.83 0.20 13.29
C ASP A 68 -0.91 -0.50 12.28
N LEU A 69 0.24 -1.02 12.69
CA LEU A 69 1.14 -1.81 11.83
C LEU A 69 0.51 -3.14 11.42
N LEU A 70 -0.18 -3.81 12.35
CA LEU A 70 -0.91 -5.04 12.05
C LEU A 70 -2.03 -4.78 11.06
N ILE A 71 -2.79 -3.70 11.25
CA ILE A 71 -3.89 -3.33 10.35
C ILE A 71 -3.35 -2.98 8.96
N LEU A 72 -2.25 -2.24 8.89
CA LEU A 72 -1.57 -1.92 7.63
C LEU A 72 -1.12 -3.19 6.91
N ALA A 73 -0.40 -4.08 7.60
CA ALA A 73 0.08 -5.34 7.05
C ALA A 73 -1.05 -6.23 6.52
N GLN A 74 -2.18 -6.31 7.23
CA GLN A 74 -3.37 -7.02 6.79
C GLN A 74 -4.03 -6.37 5.57
N THR A 75 -4.08 -5.05 5.55
CA THR A 75 -4.60 -4.25 4.42
C THR A 75 -3.77 -4.50 3.16
N LEU A 76 -2.44 -4.43 3.27
CA LEU A 76 -1.53 -4.72 2.16
C LEU A 76 -1.71 -6.16 1.65
N LYS A 77 -1.75 -7.15 2.55
CA LYS A 77 -2.00 -8.56 2.18
C LYS A 77 -3.38 -8.80 1.57
N THR A 78 -4.35 -7.92 1.82
CA THR A 78 -5.66 -7.98 1.18
C THR A 78 -5.59 -7.38 -0.21
N ALA A 79 -4.98 -6.19 -0.34
CA ALA A 79 -4.76 -5.53 -1.63
C ALA A 79 -3.94 -6.40 -2.60
N SER A 80 -2.94 -7.13 -2.10
CA SER A 80 -2.09 -8.01 -2.93
C SER A 80 -2.85 -9.18 -3.57
N LYS A 81 -4.06 -9.49 -3.10
CA LYS A 81 -4.91 -10.57 -3.63
C LYS A 81 -5.86 -10.09 -4.71
N PHE A 82 -5.97 -8.79 -4.94
CA PHE A 82 -6.80 -8.25 -6.01
C PHE A 82 -6.23 -8.59 -7.38
N ASP A 83 -7.11 -8.74 -8.36
CA ASP A 83 -6.75 -9.21 -9.70
C ASP A 83 -5.72 -8.27 -10.34
N TYR A 84 -5.90 -6.95 -10.21
CA TYR A 84 -4.93 -5.98 -10.74
C TYR A 84 -3.53 -6.16 -10.12
N ALA A 85 -3.43 -6.45 -8.83
CA ALA A 85 -2.15 -6.58 -8.13
C ALA A 85 -1.47 -7.88 -8.52
N ARG A 86 -2.24 -8.96 -8.70
CA ARG A 86 -1.75 -10.25 -9.21
C ARG A 86 -1.28 -10.16 -10.66
N GLU A 87 -1.96 -9.37 -11.49
CA GLU A 87 -1.59 -9.16 -12.88
C GLU A 87 -0.37 -8.24 -13.04
N SER A 88 -0.28 -7.17 -12.24
CA SER A 88 0.82 -6.20 -12.30
C SER A 88 2.05 -6.62 -11.49
N GLY A 89 1.89 -7.50 -10.51
CA GLY A 89 2.91 -7.82 -9.51
C GLY A 89 3.10 -6.74 -8.43
N LEU A 90 2.28 -5.67 -8.46
CA LEU A 90 2.43 -4.49 -7.62
C LEU A 90 1.11 -4.12 -6.93
N VAL A 91 1.18 -3.87 -5.63
CA VAL A 91 0.20 -3.05 -4.92
C VAL A 91 0.65 -1.60 -5.05
N ILE A 92 -0.16 -0.82 -5.77
CA ILE A 92 0.08 0.61 -5.94
C ILE A 92 -0.75 1.31 -4.87
N ILE A 93 -0.22 2.36 -4.26
CA ILE A 93 -0.90 3.23 -3.31
C ILE A 93 -0.51 4.66 -3.63
N ASP A 94 -1.47 5.54 -3.87
CA ASP A 94 -1.18 6.96 -4.09
C ASP A 94 -1.94 7.77 -3.05
N PHE A 95 -1.46 8.99 -2.77
CA PHE A 95 -1.81 9.77 -1.58
C PHE A 95 -2.65 11.04 -1.82
N PHE A 96 -3.18 11.25 -3.04
CA PHE A 96 -3.82 12.50 -3.49
C PHE A 96 -5.20 12.82 -2.92
#